data_AF-A0A379LQQ8-F1
#
_entry.id   AF-A0A379LQQ8-F1
#
_cell.length_a   1.000
_cell.length_b   1.000
_cell.length_c   1.000
_cell.angle_alpha   90.00
_cell.angle_beta   90.00
_cell.angle_gamma   90.00
#
_symmetry.space_group_name_H-M   'P 1'
#
loop_
_entity.id
_entity.type
_entity.pdbx_description
1 polymer ?
#
loop_
_entity_poly.entity_id
_entity_poly.type
_entity_poly.pdbx_seq_one_letter_code
_entity_poly.pdbx_strand_id
1 'polypeptide(L)'
;MRHINRYPRQGMRLTLMLLPFVLLIAVWFISSAVRLEANPHDKLLPGLSQMIAAIDRMAFTPDKRSGEYLLWADTWISLSRLLTGLAISSLIGLCIGVAAGVFPMSRAALSPFMTVVSMIPPLALLPMLFIVFGLDELSKVMLIVIGLRRCWRATLNIGRGKSPQSCLSKHKLWGRTAGRWCCGLCCRSSCRG
;
A
#
# COMPACT_ATOMS: atom_id res chain seq x y z
N MET A 1 -20.71 39.76 6.99
CA MET A 1 -21.12 38.39 6.58
C MET A 1 -21.19 38.20 5.05
N ARG A 2 -20.19 38.63 4.25
CA ARG A 2 -20.23 38.57 2.77
C ARG A 2 -19.18 37.63 2.12
N HIS A 3 -18.38 36.94 2.93
CA HIS A 3 -17.27 36.08 2.45
C HIS A 3 -17.62 34.57 2.39
N ILE A 4 -18.82 34.16 2.80
CA ILE A 4 -19.15 32.73 3.03
C ILE A 4 -19.38 31.92 1.74
N ASN A 5 -19.62 32.56 0.59
CA ASN A 5 -19.99 31.87 -0.66
C ASN A 5 -19.19 32.36 -1.89
N ARG A 6 -17.86 32.42 -1.77
CA ARG A 6 -16.98 32.58 -2.94
C ARG A 6 -16.44 31.22 -3.36
N TYR A 7 -16.96 30.70 -4.47
CA TYR A 7 -16.35 29.55 -5.14
C TYR A 7 -15.00 30.00 -5.73
N PRO A 8 -13.88 29.35 -5.38
CA PRO A 8 -12.59 29.76 -5.90
C PRO A 8 -12.54 29.53 -7.42
N ARG A 9 -12.23 30.58 -8.19
CA ARG A 9 -11.86 30.45 -9.62
C ARG A 9 -10.69 29.47 -9.73
N GLN A 10 -10.58 28.78 -10.87
CA GLN A 10 -9.62 27.67 -11.08
C GLN A 10 -8.19 28.00 -10.60
N GLY A 11 -7.70 29.21 -10.86
CA GLY A 11 -6.39 29.69 -10.37
C GLY A 11 -6.30 29.76 -8.85
N MET A 12 -7.29 30.36 -8.18
CA MET A 12 -7.33 30.51 -6.71
C MET A 12 -7.46 29.18 -5.99
N ARG A 13 -8.13 28.20 -6.60
CA ARG A 13 -8.21 26.83 -6.07
C ARG A 13 -6.85 26.14 -6.06
N LEU A 14 -6.07 26.32 -7.14
CA LEU A 14 -4.72 25.78 -7.23
C LEU A 14 -3.80 26.44 -6.19
N THR A 15 -3.89 27.77 -6.04
CA THR A 15 -3.08 28.50 -5.04
C THR A 15 -3.39 28.03 -3.63
N LEU A 16 -4.67 27.90 -3.26
CA LEU A 16 -5.07 27.45 -1.92
C LEU A 16 -4.62 26.01 -1.62
N MET A 17 -4.56 25.16 -2.66
CA MET A 17 -4.14 23.76 -2.54
C MET A 17 -2.61 23.62 -2.45
N LEU A 18 -1.86 24.47 -3.15
CA LEU A 18 -0.38 24.49 -3.12
C LEU A 18 0.18 25.23 -1.90
N LEU A 19 -0.55 26.21 -1.37
CA LEU A 19 -0.12 27.05 -0.24
C LEU A 19 0.43 26.27 0.96
N PRO A 20 -0.23 25.22 1.50
CA PRO A 20 0.31 24.47 2.64
C PRO A 20 1.61 23.72 2.29
N PHE A 21 1.74 23.20 1.08
CA PHE A 21 2.96 22.50 0.64
C PHE A 21 4.14 23.47 0.48
N VAL A 22 3.89 24.62 -0.14
CA VAL A 22 4.91 25.66 -0.32
C VAL A 22 5.38 26.19 1.04
N LEU A 23 4.46 26.42 1.98
CA LEU A 23 4.80 26.84 3.34
C LEU A 23 5.68 25.79 4.05
N LEU A 24 5.34 24.50 3.96
CA LEU A 24 6.15 23.43 4.56
C LEU A 24 7.55 23.37 3.96
N ILE A 25 7.66 23.49 2.63
CA ILE A 25 8.96 23.50 1.93
C ILE A 25 9.78 24.73 2.36
N ALA A 26 9.17 25.91 2.42
CA ALA A 26 9.84 27.13 2.84
C ALA A 26 10.33 27.05 4.28
N VAL A 27 9.50 26.55 5.21
CA VAL A 27 9.89 26.33 6.61
C VAL A 27 11.05 25.34 6.70
N TRP A 28 11.04 24.27 5.91
CA TRP A 28 12.14 23.30 5.88
C TRP A 28 13.44 23.91 5.36
N PHE A 29 13.40 24.65 4.24
CA PHE A 29 14.59 25.33 3.69
C PHE A 29 15.17 26.34 4.67
N ILE A 30 14.33 27.17 5.29
CA ILE A 30 14.77 28.17 6.28
C ILE A 30 15.36 27.47 7.51
N SER A 31 14.70 26.43 8.03
CA SER A 31 15.19 25.67 9.19
C SER A 31 16.50 24.93 8.89
N SER A 32 16.67 24.41 7.67
CA SER A 32 17.89 23.74 7.23
C SER A 32 19.06 24.73 7.08
N ALA A 33 18.83 25.90 6.47
CA ALA A 33 19.86 26.93 6.31
C ALA A 33 20.37 27.47 7.66
N VAL A 34 19.46 27.80 8.59
CA VAL A 34 19.81 28.32 9.92
C VAL A 34 20.57 27.28 10.76
N ARG A 35 20.29 25.98 10.58
CA ARG A 35 21.00 24.90 11.29
C ARG A 35 22.38 24.62 10.73
N LEU A 36 22.56 24.77 9.42
CA LEU A 36 23.83 24.56 8.75
C LEU A 36 24.88 25.62 9.12
N GLU A 37 24.44 26.85 9.37
CA GLU A 37 25.28 27.95 9.87
C GLU A 37 25.69 27.74 11.34
N ALA A 38 24.84 27.11 12.14
CA ALA A 38 25.10 26.87 13.56
C ALA A 38 26.00 25.64 13.83
N ASN A 39 25.90 24.57 13.03
CA ASN A 39 26.71 23.34 13.18
C ASN A 39 27.00 22.68 11.82
N PRO A 40 28.22 22.81 11.28
CA PRO A 40 28.59 22.28 9.95
C PRO A 40 28.52 20.74 9.78
N HIS A 41 28.39 19.99 10.88
CA HIS A 41 28.35 18.51 10.90
C HIS A 41 27.00 17.92 11.32
N ASP A 42 25.93 18.70 11.42
CA ASP A 42 24.60 18.20 11.78
C ASP A 42 23.98 17.38 10.63
N LYS A 43 23.97 16.05 10.79
CA LYS A 43 23.38 15.07 9.83
C LYS A 43 21.85 14.98 9.91
N LEU A 44 21.23 15.71 10.84
CA LEU A 44 19.79 15.65 11.12
C LEU A 44 18.94 16.36 10.05
N LEU A 45 19.48 17.39 9.41
CA LEU A 45 18.80 18.20 8.39
C LEU A 45 19.76 18.45 7.21
N PRO A 46 20.02 17.43 6.38
CA PRO A 46 20.94 17.57 5.25
C PRO A 46 20.44 18.67 4.31
N GLY A 47 21.29 19.66 4.07
CA GLY A 47 21.03 20.68 3.05
C GLY A 47 21.02 20.09 1.63
N LEU A 48 20.46 20.83 0.67
CA LEU A 48 20.34 20.39 -0.73
C LEU A 48 21.70 19.99 -1.34
N SER A 49 22.77 20.72 -1.02
CA SER A 49 24.14 20.42 -1.48
C SER A 49 24.69 19.12 -0.89
N GLN A 50 24.37 18.81 0.37
CA GLN A 50 24.76 17.55 1.02
C GLN A 50 23.97 16.36 0.48
N MET A 51 22.69 16.54 0.13
CA MET A 51 21.91 15.52 -0.58
C MET A 51 22.52 15.19 -1.94
N ILE A 52 22.87 16.20 -2.75
CA ILE A 52 23.47 16.00 -4.07
C ILE A 52 24.84 15.31 -3.95
N ALA A 53 25.68 15.76 -3.01
CA ALA A 53 26.97 15.13 -2.74
C ALA A 53 26.84 13.69 -2.21
N ALA A 54 25.80 13.40 -1.44
CA ALA A 54 25.51 12.05 -0.95
C ALA A 54 25.02 11.12 -2.08
N ILE A 55 24.18 11.64 -2.99
CA ILE A 55 23.73 10.90 -4.18
C ILE A 55 24.94 10.54 -5.05
N ASP A 56 25.81 11.50 -5.34
CA ASP A 56 26.99 11.27 -6.19
C ASP A 56 27.94 10.24 -5.59
N ARG A 57 28.17 10.31 -4.27
CA ARG A 57 28.97 9.33 -3.55
C ARG A 57 28.35 7.93 -3.52
N MET A 58 27.06 7.80 -3.25
CA MET A 58 26.41 6.49 -3.18
C MET A 58 26.19 5.87 -4.57
N ALA A 59 25.94 6.69 -5.59
CA ALA A 59 25.61 6.24 -6.94
C ALA A 59 26.83 5.96 -7.83
N PHE A 60 27.89 6.77 -7.73
CA PHE A 60 28.98 6.74 -8.72
C PHE A 60 30.37 6.51 -8.13
N THR A 61 30.54 6.55 -6.80
CA THR A 61 31.84 6.25 -6.18
C THR A 61 31.89 4.81 -5.65
N PRO A 62 32.84 3.96 -6.11
CA PRO A 62 33.05 2.64 -5.53
C PRO A 62 33.64 2.78 -4.13
N ASP A 63 33.05 2.08 -3.16
CA ASP A 63 33.52 2.11 -1.77
C ASP A 63 34.93 1.49 -1.69
N LYS A 64 35.87 2.19 -1.05
CA LYS A 64 37.30 1.81 -0.99
C LYS A 64 37.55 0.47 -0.28
N ARG A 65 36.54 -0.11 0.37
CA ARG A 65 36.65 -1.35 1.16
C ARG A 65 36.03 -2.59 0.51
N SER A 66 35.05 -2.42 -0.38
CA SER A 66 34.32 -3.54 -1.03
C SER A 66 34.36 -3.50 -2.56
N GLY A 67 34.68 -2.35 -3.17
CA GLY A 67 34.74 -2.19 -4.63
C GLY A 67 33.39 -2.20 -5.35
N GLU A 68 32.27 -2.30 -4.63
CA GLU A 68 30.91 -2.30 -5.19
C GLU A 68 30.23 -0.93 -5.11
N TYR A 69 29.32 -0.70 -6.05
CA TYR A 69 28.38 0.43 -6.01
C TYR A 69 27.32 0.13 -4.95
N LEU A 70 27.39 0.83 -3.82
CA LEU A 70 26.55 0.59 -2.65
C LEU A 70 25.05 0.64 -3.00
N LEU A 71 24.63 1.58 -3.87
CA LEU A 71 23.25 1.64 -4.34
C LEU A 71 22.81 0.38 -5.08
N TRP A 72 23.69 -0.23 -5.87
CA TRP A 72 23.33 -1.41 -6.67
C TRP A 72 23.20 -2.65 -5.79
N ALA A 73 24.10 -2.81 -4.81
CA ALA A 73 24.03 -3.87 -3.81
C ALA A 73 22.74 -3.76 -2.97
N ASP A 74 22.43 -2.58 -2.42
CA ASP A 74 21.21 -2.34 -1.63
C ASP A 74 19.93 -2.54 -2.45
N THR A 75 19.95 -2.14 -3.73
CA THR A 75 18.84 -2.36 -4.67
C THR A 75 18.63 -3.85 -4.91
N TRP A 76 19.69 -4.60 -5.20
CA TRP A 76 19.61 -6.03 -5.49
C TRP A 76 19.11 -6.84 -4.29
N ILE A 77 19.62 -6.53 -3.09
CA ILE A 77 19.21 -7.17 -1.85
C ILE A 77 17.74 -6.87 -1.53
N SER A 78 17.30 -5.62 -1.73
CA SER A 78 15.91 -5.26 -1.50
C SER A 78 14.97 -5.93 -2.51
N LEU A 79 15.39 -6.04 -3.77
CA LEU A 79 14.63 -6.68 -4.83
C LEU A 79 14.48 -8.19 -4.62
N SER A 80 15.55 -8.88 -4.22
CA SER A 80 15.52 -10.32 -3.95
C SER A 80 14.58 -10.66 -2.79
N ARG A 81 14.58 -9.86 -1.71
CA ARG A 81 13.62 -9.97 -0.60
C ARG A 81 12.16 -9.80 -1.05
N LEU A 82 11.90 -8.81 -1.90
CA LEU A 82 10.57 -8.58 -2.46
C LEU A 82 10.11 -9.75 -3.33
N LEU A 83 10.97 -10.22 -4.23
CA LEU A 83 10.65 -11.32 -5.14
C LEU A 83 10.38 -12.63 -4.40
N THR A 84 11.23 -12.98 -3.44
CA THR A 84 11.07 -14.18 -2.61
C THR A 84 9.79 -14.12 -1.76
N GLY A 85 9.55 -12.99 -1.08
CA GLY A 85 8.32 -12.80 -0.30
C GLY A 85 7.05 -12.85 -1.16
N LEU A 86 7.09 -12.28 -2.37
CA LEU A 86 5.97 -12.29 -3.31
C LEU A 86 5.73 -13.69 -3.87
N ALA A 87 6.79 -14.42 -4.25
CA ALA A 87 6.70 -15.79 -4.74
C ALA A 87 6.06 -16.72 -3.69
N ILE A 88 6.55 -16.68 -2.44
CA ILE A 88 6.03 -17.49 -1.34
C ILE A 88 4.56 -17.12 -1.04
N SER A 89 4.26 -15.83 -0.95
CA SER A 89 2.89 -15.38 -0.68
C SER A 89 1.92 -15.76 -1.80
N SER A 90 2.34 -15.64 -3.06
CA SER A 90 1.54 -16.04 -4.22
C SER A 90 1.24 -17.54 -4.19
N LEU A 91 2.24 -18.37 -3.86
CA LEU A 91 2.08 -19.82 -3.75
C LEU A 91 1.06 -20.19 -2.65
N ILE A 92 1.21 -19.60 -1.45
CA ILE A 92 0.30 -19.86 -0.32
C ILE A 92 -1.12 -19.39 -0.65
N GLY A 93 -1.27 -18.18 -1.20
CA GLY A 93 -2.55 -17.62 -1.60
C GLY A 93 -3.25 -18.45 -2.68
N LEU A 94 -2.47 -18.99 -3.63
CA LEU A 94 -2.96 -19.89 -4.67
C LEU A 94 -3.45 -21.20 -4.06
N CYS A 95 -2.66 -21.86 -3.21
CA CYS A 95 -3.06 -23.10 -2.54
C CYS A 95 -4.34 -22.93 -1.72
N ILE A 96 -4.43 -21.86 -0.93
CA ILE A 96 -5.64 -21.55 -0.13
C ILE A 96 -6.84 -21.23 -1.04
N GLY A 97 -6.63 -20.46 -2.10
CA GLY A 97 -7.66 -20.10 -3.07
C GLY A 97 -8.23 -21.33 -3.80
N VAL A 98 -7.37 -22.24 -4.24
CA VAL A 98 -7.76 -23.50 -4.88
C VAL A 98 -8.51 -24.40 -3.89
N ALA A 99 -7.99 -24.57 -2.66
CA ALA A 99 -8.64 -25.39 -1.63
C ALA A 99 -10.06 -24.88 -1.28
N ALA A 100 -10.26 -23.56 -1.25
CA ALA A 100 -11.58 -22.96 -1.03
C ALA A 100 -12.49 -22.96 -2.27
N GLY A 101 -11.92 -23.11 -3.47
CA GLY A 101 -12.65 -23.27 -4.71
C GLY A 101 -13.19 -24.70 -4.88
N VAL A 102 -12.40 -25.70 -4.51
CA VAL A 102 -12.76 -27.12 -4.61
C VAL A 102 -13.70 -27.55 -3.48
N PHE A 103 -13.49 -27.08 -2.25
CA PHE A 103 -14.29 -27.49 -1.09
C PHE A 103 -15.16 -26.35 -0.55
N PRO A 104 -16.50 -26.41 -0.66
CA PRO A 104 -17.38 -25.36 -0.14
C PRO A 104 -17.34 -25.24 1.40
N MET A 105 -17.00 -26.32 2.11
CA MET A 105 -16.89 -26.34 3.57
C MET A 105 -15.65 -25.57 4.07
N SER A 106 -14.50 -25.74 3.41
CA SER A 106 -13.26 -25.01 3.77
C SER A 106 -13.44 -23.50 3.57
N ARG A 107 -14.18 -23.10 2.53
CA ARG A 107 -14.52 -21.71 2.25
C ARG A 107 -15.32 -21.05 3.37
N ALA A 108 -16.26 -21.76 3.97
CA ALA A 108 -17.09 -21.25 5.05
C ALA A 108 -16.26 -20.93 6.31
N ALA A 109 -15.23 -21.74 6.61
CA ALA A 109 -14.31 -21.52 7.72
C ALA A 109 -13.24 -20.45 7.42
N LEU A 110 -12.70 -20.41 6.19
CA LEU A 110 -11.62 -19.50 5.81
C LEU A 110 -12.08 -18.04 5.65
N SER A 111 -13.33 -17.81 5.24
CA SER A 111 -13.90 -16.47 5.05
C SER A 111 -13.86 -15.60 6.32
N PRO A 112 -14.38 -16.05 7.48
CA PRO A 112 -14.31 -15.26 8.72
C PRO A 112 -12.87 -15.11 9.23
N PHE A 113 -12.05 -16.17 9.16
CA PHE A 113 -10.64 -16.11 9.59
C PHE A 113 -9.85 -15.03 8.83
N MET A 114 -9.96 -14.99 7.50
CA MET A 114 -9.27 -13.98 6.68
C MET A 114 -9.77 -12.55 6.91
N THR A 115 -11.01 -12.40 7.37
CA THR A 115 -11.60 -11.10 7.72
C THR A 115 -10.98 -10.56 9.01
N VAL A 116 -10.88 -11.39 10.05
CA VAL A 116 -10.24 -11.02 11.33
C VAL A 116 -8.78 -10.66 11.10
N VAL A 117 -8.05 -11.51 10.38
CA VAL A 117 -6.64 -11.27 10.11
C VAL A 117 -6.47 -9.97 9.29
N SER A 118 -7.38 -9.63 8.37
CA SER A 118 -7.32 -8.36 7.61
C SER A 118 -7.40 -7.09 8.47
N MET A 119 -8.03 -7.17 9.63
CA MET A 119 -8.28 -6.00 10.47
C MET A 119 -6.99 -5.53 11.16
N ILE A 120 -6.02 -6.43 11.32
CA ILE A 120 -4.73 -6.15 11.95
C ILE A 120 -3.80 -5.51 10.91
N PRO A 121 -3.38 -4.24 11.10
CA PRO A 121 -2.41 -3.59 10.21
C PRO A 121 -1.08 -4.35 10.26
N PRO A 122 -0.40 -4.57 9.12
CA PRO A 122 0.85 -5.34 9.08
C PRO A 122 1.97 -4.69 9.90
N LEU A 123 1.93 -3.36 10.06
CA LEU A 123 2.88 -2.61 10.88
C LEU A 123 2.85 -3.02 12.36
N ALA A 124 1.70 -3.47 12.87
CA ALA A 124 1.57 -3.93 14.26
C ALA A 124 2.24 -5.29 14.50
N LEU A 125 2.47 -6.07 13.45
CA LEU A 125 3.09 -7.40 13.54
C LEU A 125 4.61 -7.35 13.50
N LEU A 126 5.18 -6.21 13.12
CA LEU A 126 6.62 -5.98 13.02
C LEU A 126 7.36 -6.27 14.34
N PRO A 127 6.96 -5.74 15.51
CA PRO A 127 7.63 -6.07 16.78
C PRO A 127 7.45 -7.55 17.17
N MET A 128 6.28 -8.14 16.92
CA MET A 128 6.03 -9.55 17.24
C MET A 128 6.91 -10.49 16.40
N LEU A 129 7.06 -10.21 15.11
CA LEU A 129 7.93 -10.98 14.22
C LEU A 129 9.40 -10.84 14.60
N PHE A 130 9.85 -9.65 14.99
CA PHE A 130 11.22 -9.46 15.45
C PHE A 130 11.56 -10.25 16.70
N ILE A 131 10.60 -10.44 17.62
CA ILE A 131 10.82 -11.25 18.82
C ILE A 131 10.90 -12.74 18.48
N VAL A 132 10.07 -13.23 17.54
CA VAL A 132 9.99 -14.67 17.22
C VAL A 132 11.13 -15.10 16.28
N PHE A 133 11.41 -14.32 15.24
CA PHE A 133 12.36 -14.66 14.18
C PHE A 133 13.68 -13.89 14.26
N GLY A 134 13.80 -12.91 15.15
CA GLY A 134 15.00 -12.09 15.31
C GLY A 134 15.12 -10.94 14.31
N LEU A 135 16.30 -10.30 14.26
CA LEU A 135 16.64 -9.18 13.35
C LEU A 135 17.09 -9.65 11.96
N ASP A 136 16.72 -10.86 11.56
CA ASP A 136 17.19 -11.49 10.33
C ASP A 136 16.36 -11.11 9.09
N GLU A 137 16.89 -11.46 7.91
CA GLU A 137 16.24 -11.40 6.60
C GLU A 137 14.90 -12.12 6.58
N LEU A 138 14.78 -13.24 7.31
CA LEU A 138 13.55 -14.02 7.41
C LEU A 138 12.38 -13.20 7.98
N SER A 139 12.64 -12.32 8.96
CA SER A 139 11.60 -11.45 9.54
C SER A 139 11.00 -10.49 8.52
N LYS A 140 11.84 -9.96 7.62
CA LYS A 140 11.40 -9.05 6.54
C LYS A 140 10.55 -9.78 5.51
N VAL A 141 10.95 -11.00 5.13
CA VAL A 141 10.21 -11.84 4.18
C VAL A 141 8.85 -12.23 4.76
N MET A 142 8.78 -12.66 6.02
CA MET A 142 7.52 -13.01 6.68
C MET A 142 6.57 -11.82 6.80
N LEU A 143 7.11 -10.62 7.08
CA LEU A 143 6.32 -9.37 7.04
C LEU A 143 5.71 -9.10 5.66
N ILE A 144 6.45 -9.35 4.58
CA ILE A 144 5.93 -9.20 3.20
C ILE A 144 4.83 -10.22 2.94
N VAL A 145 5.05 -11.48 3.32
CA VAL A 145 4.07 -12.56 3.14
C VAL A 145 2.75 -12.24 3.85
N ILE A 146 2.85 -11.76 5.10
CA ILE A 146 1.69 -11.34 5.89
C ILE A 146 1.11 -10.01 5.36
N GLY A 147 1.92 -9.08 4.90
CA GLY A 147 1.45 -7.85 4.24
C GLY A 147 0.58 -8.15 3.02
N LEU A 148 0.98 -9.17 2.25
CA LEU A 148 0.29 -9.66 1.05
C LEU A 148 -0.95 -10.52 1.33
N ARG A 149 -1.44 -10.60 2.58
CA ARG A 149 -2.75 -11.21 2.93
C ARG A 149 -3.92 -10.73 2.07
N ARG A 150 -3.86 -9.50 1.54
CA ARG A 150 -4.86 -8.99 0.58
C ARG A 150 -4.90 -9.84 -0.69
N CYS A 151 -3.76 -10.30 -1.18
CA CYS A 151 -3.66 -11.19 -2.34
C CYS A 151 -4.37 -12.52 -2.07
N TRP A 152 -4.18 -13.13 -0.90
CA TRP A 152 -4.87 -14.37 -0.52
C TRP A 152 -6.40 -14.20 -0.52
N ARG A 153 -6.89 -13.07 0.01
CA ARG A 153 -8.33 -12.73 -0.04
C ARG A 153 -8.84 -12.52 -1.46
N ALA A 154 -8.02 -11.93 -2.34
CA ALA A 154 -8.38 -11.76 -3.74
C ALA A 154 -8.57 -13.13 -4.41
N THR A 155 -7.64 -14.08 -4.21
CA THR A 155 -7.72 -15.43 -4.78
C THR A 155 -8.96 -16.20 -4.30
N LEU A 156 -9.33 -16.08 -3.01
CA LEU A 156 -10.55 -16.66 -2.45
C LEU A 156 -11.86 -16.17 -3.09
N ASN A 157 -11.85 -14.96 -3.66
CA ASN A 157 -13.03 -14.32 -4.23
C ASN A 157 -13.24 -14.62 -5.71
N ILE A 158 -12.26 -15.21 -6.41
CA ILE A 158 -12.33 -15.50 -7.86
C ILE A 158 -13.52 -16.41 -8.21
N GLY A 159 -13.91 -17.31 -7.32
CA GLY A 159 -15.07 -18.19 -7.49
C GLY A 159 -16.45 -17.57 -7.17
N ARG A 160 -16.55 -16.28 -6.81
CA ARG A 160 -17.84 -15.59 -6.62
C ARG A 160 -18.37 -15.02 -7.94
N GLY A 161 -18.56 -15.87 -8.94
CA GLY A 161 -19.47 -15.52 -10.03
C GLY A 161 -20.86 -15.30 -9.42
N LYS A 162 -21.38 -14.07 -9.44
CA LYS A 162 -22.72 -13.79 -8.93
C LYS A 162 -23.72 -14.62 -9.72
N SER A 163 -24.44 -15.52 -9.06
CA SER A 163 -25.46 -16.33 -9.73
C SER A 163 -26.56 -15.40 -10.27
N PRO A 164 -26.80 -15.38 -11.60
CA PRO A 164 -27.77 -14.46 -12.23
C PRO A 164 -29.23 -14.72 -11.79
N GLN A 165 -29.47 -15.85 -11.12
CA GLN A 165 -30.79 -16.33 -10.71
C GLN A 165 -31.47 -15.40 -9.69
N SER A 166 -30.70 -14.74 -8.82
CA SER A 166 -31.26 -13.77 -7.85
C SER A 166 -31.78 -12.48 -8.50
N CYS A 167 -31.20 -12.09 -9.65
CA CYS A 167 -31.65 -10.94 -10.42
C CYS A 167 -32.90 -11.28 -11.26
N LEU A 168 -32.94 -12.49 -11.83
CA LEU A 168 -34.08 -13.00 -12.61
C LEU A 168 -35.35 -13.15 -11.76
N SER A 169 -35.24 -13.64 -10.52
CA SER A 169 -36.41 -13.77 -9.62
C SER A 169 -36.95 -12.41 -9.16
N LYS A 170 -36.10 -11.41 -8.91
CA LYS A 170 -36.54 -10.06 -8.57
C LYS A 170 -37.19 -9.34 -9.77
N HIS A 171 -36.74 -9.63 -10.99
CA HIS A 171 -37.37 -9.15 -12.22
C HIS A 171 -38.75 -9.79 -12.49
N LYS A 172 -39.02 -10.99 -11.94
CA LYS A 172 -40.34 -11.64 -12.03
C LYS A 172 -41.34 -11.09 -11.01
N LEU A 173 -40.87 -10.75 -9.80
CA LEU A 173 -41.72 -10.20 -8.73
C LEU A 173 -42.07 -8.72 -8.95
N TRP A 174 -41.13 -7.94 -9.48
CA TRP A 174 -41.31 -6.52 -9.73
C TRP A 174 -41.35 -6.32 -11.25
N GLY A 175 -42.53 -6.08 -11.79
CA GLY A 175 -42.74 -5.83 -13.23
C GLY A 175 -41.74 -4.83 -13.82
N ARG A 176 -41.54 -4.94 -15.14
CA ARG A 176 -40.42 -4.41 -15.97
C ARG A 176 -39.86 -3.01 -15.63
N THR A 177 -40.62 -2.12 -14.99
CA THR A 177 -40.20 -0.74 -14.69
C THR A 177 -39.29 -0.62 -13.46
N ALA A 178 -39.45 -1.48 -12.44
CA ALA A 178 -38.62 -1.40 -11.22
C ALA A 178 -37.37 -2.31 -11.27
N GLY A 179 -37.36 -3.31 -12.15
CA GLY A 179 -36.21 -4.21 -12.37
C GLY A 179 -34.96 -3.51 -12.92
N ARG A 180 -35.13 -2.48 -13.77
CA ARG A 180 -34.01 -1.69 -14.33
C ARG A 180 -33.24 -0.92 -13.27
N TRP A 181 -33.95 -0.37 -12.29
CA TRP A 181 -33.36 0.34 -11.15
C TRP A 181 -32.64 -0.62 -10.20
N CYS A 182 -33.25 -1.77 -9.87
CA CYS A 182 -32.63 -2.73 -8.96
C CYS A 182 -31.37 -3.38 -9.57
N CYS A 183 -31.38 -3.70 -10.87
CA CYS A 183 -30.22 -4.22 -11.58
C CYS A 183 -29.11 -3.16 -11.69
N GLY A 184 -29.47 -1.89 -11.94
CA GLY A 184 -28.53 -0.76 -11.96
C GLY A 184 -27.89 -0.47 -10.60
N LEU A 185 -28.67 -0.54 -9.51
CA LEU A 185 -28.17 -0.35 -8.15
C LEU A 185 -27.32 -1.53 -7.65
N CYS A 186 -27.69 -2.77 -7.96
CA CYS A 186 -26.93 -3.96 -7.56
C CYS A 186 -25.62 -4.11 -8.36
N CYS A 187 -25.59 -3.62 -9.61
CA CYS A 187 -24.36 -3.52 -10.39
C CYS A 187 -23.48 -2.36 -9.88
N ARG A 188 -24.08 -1.22 -9.50
CA ARG A 188 -23.35 -0.03 -9.03
C ARG A 188 -22.78 -0.15 -7.61
N SER A 189 -23.44 -0.87 -6.71
CA SER A 189 -22.89 -1.19 -5.38
C SER A 189 -21.75 -2.22 -5.44
N SER A 190 -21.67 -3.00 -6.53
CA SER A 190 -20.60 -3.98 -6.76
C SER A 190 -19.26 -3.37 -7.15
N CYS A 191 -19.23 -2.12 -7.65
CA CYS A 191 -17.98 -1.44 -8.01
C CYS A 191 -17.32 -0.72 -6.83
N ARG A 192 -17.87 -0.83 -5.60
CA ARG A 192 -17.45 -0.01 -4.45
C ARG A 192 -17.06 -0.81 -3.20
N GLY A 193 -16.78 -2.11 -3.33
CA GLY A 193 -16.37 -2.99 -2.23
C GLY A 193 -15.21 -3.91 -2.59
#